data_AF-A0A355UJK7-F1
#
_entry.id   AF-A0A355UJK7-F1
#
_cell.length_a   1.000
_cell.length_b   1.000
_cell.length_c   1.000
_cell.angle_alpha   90.00
_cell.angle_beta   90.00
_cell.angle_gamma   90.00
#
_symmetry.space_group_name_H-M   'P 1'
#
loop_
_entity.id
_entity.type
_entity.pdbx_description
1 polymer ?
#
loop_
_entity_poly.entity_id
_entity_poly.type
_entity_poly.pdbx_seq_one_letter_code
_entity_poly.pdbx_strand_id
1 'polypeptide(L)' 'KGILPTVAAFLTYLQGLAPKGRKGILFGSYGWAQANMKALDRYMEESSIDVKYRANINFIPSQEQLDKIKQEVMEVI' A
#
# COMPACT_ATOMS: atom_id res chain seq x y z
N LYS A 1 -6.09 -13.12 0.59
CA LYS A 1 -5.34 -13.61 -0.60
C LYS A 1 -5.17 -12.43 -1.54
N GLY A 2 -3.95 -12.14 -2.01
CA GLY A 2 -3.73 -11.00 -2.91
C GLY A 2 -2.41 -10.24 -2.73
N ILE A 3 -1.66 -10.51 -1.65
CA ILE A 3 -0.34 -9.91 -1.40
C ILE A 3 0.71 -11.00 -1.17
N LEU A 4 1.98 -10.65 -1.34
CA LEU A 4 3.09 -11.57 -1.12
C LEU A 4 3.11 -12.08 0.33
N PRO A 5 3.40 -13.38 0.57
CA PRO A 5 3.45 -13.94 1.92
C PRO A 5 4.39 -13.20 2.86
N THR A 6 5.53 -12.70 2.36
CA THR A 6 6.49 -11.91 3.12
C THR A 6 5.92 -10.58 3.58
N VAL A 7 5.15 -9.90 2.73
CA VAL A 7 4.45 -8.66 3.07
C VAL A 7 3.34 -8.93 4.09
N ALA A 8 2.58 -10.02 3.92
CA ALA A 8 1.55 -10.41 4.88
C ALA A 8 2.12 -10.73 6.27
N ALA A 9 3.26 -11.43 6.33
CA ALA A 9 3.95 -11.73 7.58
C ALA A 9 4.41 -10.45 8.29
N PHE A 10 5.00 -9.52 7.55
CA PHE A 10 5.38 -8.21 8.09
C PHE A 10 4.18 -7.43 8.62
N LEU A 11 3.08 -7.34 7.86
CA LEU A 11 1.88 -6.61 8.28
C LEU A 11 1.20 -7.25 9.49
N THR A 12 1.21 -8.58 9.56
CA THR A 12 0.69 -9.31 10.73
C THR A 12 1.50 -9.01 11.98
N TYR A 13 2.83 -8.96 11.85
CA TYR A 13 3.70 -8.55 12.96
C TYR A 13 3.46 -7.10 13.35
N LEU A 14 3.36 -6.18 12.38
CA LEU A 14 3.08 -4.77 12.59
C LEU A 14 1.75 -4.56 13.33
N GLN A 15 0.69 -5.28 12.95
CA GLN A 15 -0.60 -5.27 13.64
C GLN A 15 -0.48 -5.61 15.12
N GLY A 16 0.30 -6.64 15.45
CA GLY A 16 0.55 -7.05 16.83
C GLY A 16 1.24 -5.99 17.69
N LEU A 17 1.95 -5.04 17.07
CA LEU A 17 2.57 -3.90 17.77
C LEU A 17 1.60 -2.74 18.04
N ALA A 18 0.37 -2.79 17.51
CA ALA A 18 -0.67 -1.76 17.65
C ALA A 18 -0.16 -0.31 17.44
N PRO A 19 0.40 -0.01 16.24
CA PRO A 19 1.07 1.26 16.00
C PRO A 19 0.09 2.44 15.97
N LYS A 20 0.08 3.27 17.03
CA LYS A 20 -0.80 4.44 17.11
C LYS A 20 -0.24 5.65 16.37
N GLY A 21 -1.15 6.43 15.75
CA GLY A 21 -0.83 7.74 15.15
C GLY A 21 0.09 7.66 13.92
N ARG A 22 0.16 6.51 13.25
CA ARG A 22 1.00 6.34 12.07
C ARG A 22 0.23 6.70 10.80
N LYS A 23 0.94 7.35 9.87
CA LYS A 23 0.49 7.56 8.49
C LYS A 23 1.10 6.47 7.60
N GLY A 24 0.35 6.03 6.59
CA GLY A 24 0.78 5.00 5.66
C GLY A 24 0.61 5.43 4.21
N ILE A 25 1.47 4.90 3.34
CA ILE A 25 1.32 4.97 1.90
C ILE A 25 1.26 3.53 1.39
N LEU A 26 0.25 3.20 0.60
CA LEU A 26 0.12 1.89 -0.01
C LEU A 26 0.52 1.96 -1.47
N PHE A 27 1.34 1.01 -1.91
CA PHE A 27 1.74 0.95 -3.30
C PHE A 27 1.88 -0.50 -3.78
N GLY A 28 1.76 -0.69 -5.08
CA GLY A 28 2.02 -1.97 -5.73
C GLY A 28 1.74 -1.94 -7.22
N SER A 29 1.96 -3.09 -7.84
CA SER A 29 1.47 -3.40 -9.17
C SER A 29 0.68 -4.69 -9.18
N TYR A 30 -0.13 -4.87 -10.21
CA TYR A 30 -0.96 -6.06 -10.42
C TYR A 30 -0.95 -6.46 -11.89
N GLY A 31 -1.27 -7.72 -12.19
CA GLY A 31 -1.49 -8.18 -13.56
C GLY A 31 -2.97 -8.17 -13.90
N TRP A 32 -3.62 -9.32 -13.72
CA TRP A 32 -5.00 -9.51 -14.18
C TRP A 32 -6.06 -9.13 -13.12
N ALA A 33 -5.71 -9.14 -11.84
CA ALA A 33 -6.65 -8.85 -10.75
C ALA A 33 -6.03 -7.92 -9.70
N GLN A 34 -6.81 -6.92 -9.26
CA GLN A 34 -6.41 -5.88 -8.31
C GLN A 34 -6.64 -6.27 -6.84
N ALA A 35 -6.52 -7.56 -6.51
CA ALA A 35 -6.85 -8.07 -5.17
C ALA A 35 -5.88 -7.61 -4.06
N ASN A 36 -4.70 -7.12 -4.44
CA ASN A 36 -3.66 -6.66 -3.52
C ASN A 36 -4.10 -5.47 -2.67
N MET A 37 -4.69 -4.43 -3.29
CA MET A 37 -4.98 -3.18 -2.57
C MET A 37 -6.05 -3.38 -1.50
N LYS A 38 -7.12 -4.14 -1.82
CA LYS A 38 -8.15 -4.52 -0.85
C LYS A 38 -7.57 -5.28 0.36
N ALA A 39 -6.56 -6.12 0.14
CA ALA A 39 -5.91 -6.83 1.24
C ALA A 39 -5.07 -5.87 2.11
N LEU A 40 -4.33 -4.94 1.51
CA LEU A 40 -3.55 -3.93 2.22
C LEU A 40 -4.43 -2.98 3.03
N ASP A 41 -5.54 -2.50 2.45
CA ASP A 41 -6.48 -1.59 3.14
C ASP A 41 -6.98 -2.21 4.44
N ARG A 42 -7.37 -3.49 4.42
CA ARG A 42 -7.80 -4.21 5.62
C ARG A 42 -6.72 -4.20 6.73
N TYR A 43 -5.46 -4.44 6.36
CA TYR A 43 -4.37 -4.40 7.33
C TYR A 43 -4.18 -3.01 7.95
N MET A 44 -4.36 -1.95 7.15
CA MET A 44 -4.25 -0.57 7.64
C MET A 44 -5.41 -0.18 8.55
N GLU A 45 -6.64 -0.52 8.17
CA GLU A 45 -7.85 -0.31 8.97
C GLU A 45 -7.75 -1.00 10.34
N GLU A 46 -7.40 -2.29 10.35
CA GLU A 46 -7.20 -3.08 11.57
C GLU A 46 -6.05 -2.54 12.44
N SER A 47 -5.07 -1.85 11.84
CA SER A 47 -3.93 -1.23 12.53
C SER A 47 -4.15 0.23 12.91
N SER A 48 -5.29 0.84 12.57
CA SER A 48 -5.53 2.30 12.71
C SER A 48 -4.44 3.17 12.06
N ILE A 49 -3.89 2.73 10.93
CA ILE A 49 -2.91 3.48 10.14
C ILE A 49 -3.66 4.39 9.16
N ASP A 50 -3.36 5.68 9.22
CA ASP A 50 -3.97 6.72 8.39
C ASP A 50 -3.35 6.71 6.98
N VAL A 51 -4.03 6.08 6.03
CA VAL A 51 -3.53 5.95 4.65
C VAL A 51 -3.69 7.27 3.91
N LYS A 52 -2.56 7.90 3.57
CA LYS A 52 -2.51 9.20 2.89
C LYS A 52 -2.54 9.11 1.37
N TYR A 53 -2.04 8.01 0.82
CA TYR A 53 -1.95 7.86 -0.62
C TYR A 53 -1.93 6.38 -1.03
N ARG A 54 -2.38 6.11 -2.25
CA ARG A 54 -2.44 4.77 -2.86
C ARG A 54 -1.99 4.81 -4.31
N ALA A 55 -1.05 3.95 -4.68
CA ALA A 55 -0.71 3.68 -6.08
C ALA A 55 -0.85 2.19 -6.41
N ASN A 56 -1.63 1.83 -7.42
CA ASN A 56 -1.72 0.46 -7.91
C ASN A 56 -1.63 0.45 -9.43
N ILE A 57 -0.49 0.02 -9.98
CA ILE A 57 -0.23 0.10 -11.42
C ILE A 57 -0.42 -1.25 -12.10
N ASN A 58 -1.03 -1.25 -13.27
CA ASN A 58 -1.15 -2.45 -14.08
C ASN A 58 0.21 -2.79 -14.72
N PHE A 59 0.69 -4.02 -14.54
CA PHE A 59 1.96 -4.53 -15.04
C PHE A 59 3.17 -3.63 -14.67
N ILE A 60 3.86 -3.12 -15.69
CA ILE A 60 5.10 -2.36 -15.56
C ILE A 60 4.75 -0.88 -15.72
N PRO A 61 5.09 -0.02 -14.75
CA PRO A 61 4.83 1.41 -14.85
C PRO A 61 5.68 2.07 -15.94
N SER A 62 5.11 3.04 -16.65
CA SER A 62 5.86 3.95 -17.53
C SER A 62 6.60 5.01 -16.70
N GLN A 63 7.57 5.69 -17.33
CA GLN A 63 8.28 6.80 -16.68
C GLN A 63 7.33 7.92 -16.25
N GLU A 64 6.36 8.28 -17.10
CA GLU A 64 5.35 9.29 -16.80
C GLU A 64 4.51 8.91 -15.56
N GLN A 65 4.12 7.63 -15.45
CA GLN A 65 3.40 7.14 -14.27
C GLN A 65 4.24 7.24 -13.01
N LEU A 66 5.54 6.93 -13.09
CA LEU A 66 6.46 7.05 -11.96
C LEU A 66 6.65 8.51 -11.53
N ASP A 67 6.81 9.42 -12.50
CA ASP A 67 6.98 10.85 -12.22
C ASP A 67 5.73 11.43 -11.57
N LYS A 68 4.54 11.02 -12.04
CA LYS A 68 3.26 11.40 -11.44
C LYS A 68 3.11 10.88 -10.01
N ILE A 69 3.37 9.60 -9.77
CA ILE A 69 3.30 9.01 -8.42
C ILE A 69 4.26 9.74 -7.48
N LYS A 70 5.47 10.05 -7.96
CA LYS A 70 6.46 10.80 -7.17
C LYS A 70 5.93 12.18 -6.77
N GLN A 71 5.34 12.93 -7.70
CA GLN A 71 4.76 14.24 -7.40
C GLN A 71 3.62 14.13 -6.38
N GLU A 72 2.66 13.24 -6.61
CA GLU A 72 1.50 13.04 -5.72
C GLU A 72 1.92 12.61 -4.31
N VAL A 73 2.94 11.75 -4.19
CA VAL A 73 3.49 11.34 -2.88
C VAL A 73 4.14 12.52 -2.15
N MET A 74 4.85 13.40 -2.85
CA MET A 74 5.50 14.56 -2.24
C MET A 74 4.49 15.60 -1.72
N GLU A 75 3.26 15.64 -2.24
CA GLU A 75 2.21 16.54 -1.78
C GLU A 75 1.51 16.06 -0.50
N VAL A 76 1.55 14.75 -0.21
CA VAL A 76 0.84 14.15 0.93
C VAL A 76 1.73 13.83 2.14
N ILE A 77 3.05 13.90 1.99
CA ILE A 77 4.04 13.73 3.08
C ILE A 77 4.14 15.02 3.89
#